data_AF-A0A1W9PL99-F1
#
_entry.id   AF-A0A1W9PL99-F1
#
_cell.length_a   1.000
_cell.length_b   1.000
_cell.length_c   1.000
_cell.angle_alpha   90.00
_cell.angle_beta   90.00
_cell.angle_gamma   90.00
#
_symmetry.space_group_name_H-M   'P 1'
#
loop_
_entity.id
_entity.type
_entity.pdbx_description
1 polymer ?
#
loop_
_entity_poly.entity_id
_entity_poly.type
_entity_poly.pdbx_seq_one_letter_code
_entity_poly.pdbx_strand_id
1 'polypeptide(L)'
;MNENMDAKVNLLVRSEKALLKMEMRKRSRQAVFIAIGLIAVLAALVMLNIALYLYLESTNTPLISVSILAGINVVTAVLFFLIASRQEMGPEAESMQEIRDFAWSQVSDDIDEVKQNVVEFKNSMQRVSSGVNSVFNRDFFGLKGLMPIITALLETQKKK
;
A
#
# COMPACT_ATOMS: atom_id res chain seq x y z
N MET A 1 28.79 -24.25 -8.63
CA MET A 1 28.47 -23.12 -7.74
C MET A 1 26.98 -23.03 -7.39
N ASN A 2 26.05 -23.33 -8.31
CA ASN A 2 24.59 -23.32 -8.06
C ASN A 2 24.07 -24.37 -7.06
N GLU A 3 24.62 -25.59 -7.08
CA GLU A 3 24.13 -26.71 -6.25
C GLU A 3 24.22 -26.43 -4.74
N ASN A 4 25.26 -25.72 -4.31
CA ASN A 4 25.44 -25.27 -2.93
C ASN A 4 24.50 -24.12 -2.54
N MET A 5 24.01 -23.35 -3.51
CA MET A 5 23.12 -22.22 -3.29
C MET A 5 21.67 -22.70 -3.13
N ASP A 6 21.23 -23.64 -3.97
CA ASP A 6 19.91 -24.27 -3.87
C ASP A 6 19.76 -25.06 -2.57
N ALA A 7 20.80 -25.78 -2.15
CA ALA A 7 20.82 -26.49 -0.87
C ALA A 7 20.68 -25.52 0.32
N LYS A 8 21.39 -24.38 0.31
CA LYS A 8 21.31 -23.36 1.36
C LYS A 8 19.95 -22.68 1.41
N VAL A 9 19.37 -22.32 0.26
CA VAL A 9 18.04 -21.70 0.18
C VAL A 9 16.96 -22.67 0.67
N ASN A 10 17.02 -23.94 0.27
CA ASN A 10 16.06 -24.95 0.71
C ASN A 10 16.16 -25.21 2.23
N LEU A 11 17.38 -25.15 2.78
CA LEU A 11 17.63 -25.30 4.22
C LEU A 11 17.11 -24.09 5.01
N LEU A 12 17.31 -22.86 4.50
CA LEU A 12 16.71 -21.63 5.04
C LEU A 12 15.18 -21.71 5.05
N VAL A 13 14.56 -22.02 3.91
CA VAL A 13 13.09 -22.13 3.79
C VAL A 13 12.52 -23.19 4.73
N ARG A 14 13.20 -24.33 4.91
CA ARG A 14 12.79 -25.35 5.88
C ARG A 14 12.93 -24.87 7.32
N SER A 15 13.99 -24.14 7.65
CA SER A 15 14.21 -23.58 8.98
C SER A 15 13.19 -22.50 9.34
N GLU A 16 12.85 -21.61 8.41
CA GLU A 16 11.79 -20.60 8.57
C GLU A 16 10.42 -21.24 8.74
N LYS A 17 10.06 -22.22 7.89
CA LYS A 17 8.80 -22.97 8.04
C LYS A 17 8.72 -23.70 9.38
N ALA A 18 9.85 -24.23 9.88
CA ALA A 18 9.91 -24.88 11.17
C ALA A 18 9.71 -23.87 12.32
N LEU A 19 10.38 -22.71 12.26
CA LEU A 19 10.22 -21.60 13.22
C LEU A 19 8.77 -21.11 13.26
N LEU A 20 8.18 -20.79 12.11
CA LEU A 20 6.78 -20.40 11.97
C LEU A 20 5.84 -21.45 12.56
N LYS A 21 6.06 -22.73 12.29
CA LYS A 21 5.23 -23.82 12.82
C LYS A 21 5.35 -23.95 14.35
N MET A 22 6.54 -23.72 14.91
CA MET A 22 6.76 -23.74 16.36
C MET A 22 6.09 -22.54 17.03
N GLU A 23 6.24 -21.34 16.46
CA GLU A 23 5.60 -20.13 16.96
C GLU A 23 4.07 -20.24 16.89
N MET A 24 3.53 -20.73 15.77
CA MET A 24 2.09 -20.96 15.59
C MET A 24 1.53 -21.98 16.58
N ARG A 25 2.28 -23.05 16.92
CA ARG A 25 1.87 -24.01 17.96
C ARG A 25 1.86 -23.41 19.36
N LYS A 26 2.79 -22.50 19.66
CA LYS A 26 2.81 -21.77 20.93
C LYS A 26 1.65 -20.79 21.00
N ARG A 27 1.46 -19.97 19.96
CA ARG A 27 0.36 -19.00 19.84
C ARG A 27 -1.01 -19.69 19.87
N SER A 28 -1.17 -20.86 19.23
CA SER A 28 -2.45 -21.58 19.24
C SER A 28 -2.82 -22.12 20.62
N ARG A 29 -1.88 -22.71 21.35
CA ARG A 29 -2.12 -23.14 22.74
C ARG A 29 -2.41 -21.95 23.64
N GLN A 30 -1.66 -20.86 23.50
CA GLN A 30 -1.89 -19.63 24.24
C GLN A 30 -3.28 -19.04 23.93
N ALA A 31 -3.72 -19.06 22.66
CA ALA A 31 -5.04 -18.59 22.26
C ALA A 31 -6.18 -19.37 22.93
N VAL A 32 -6.04 -20.69 23.13
CA VAL A 32 -7.04 -21.49 23.86
C VAL A 32 -7.15 -21.03 25.31
N PHE A 33 -6.03 -20.87 26.01
CA PHE A 33 -6.05 -20.39 27.40
C PHE A 33 -6.56 -18.95 27.50
N ILE A 34 -6.21 -18.08 26.55
CA ILE A 34 -6.75 -16.72 26.45
C ILE A 34 -8.27 -16.78 26.25
N ALA A 35 -8.77 -17.62 25.36
CA ALA A 35 -10.21 -17.77 25.11
C ALA A 35 -10.96 -18.24 26.36
N ILE A 36 -10.44 -19.26 27.06
CA ILE A 36 -11.00 -19.73 28.34
C ILE A 36 -10.97 -18.62 29.38
N GLY A 37 -9.86 -17.89 29.49
CA GLY A 37 -9.72 -16.75 30.39
C GLY A 37 -10.72 -15.63 30.09
N LEU A 38 -10.92 -15.30 28.81
CA LEU A 38 -11.92 -14.31 28.37
C LEU A 38 -13.34 -14.73 28.76
N ILE A 39 -13.69 -16.00 28.57
CA ILE A 39 -15.00 -16.52 29.02
C ILE A 39 -15.18 -16.34 30.53
N ALA A 40 -14.15 -16.69 31.32
CA ALA A 40 -14.20 -16.53 32.77
C ALA A 40 -14.32 -15.06 33.20
N VAL A 41 -13.59 -14.15 32.54
CA VAL A 41 -13.68 -12.70 32.79
C VAL A 41 -15.07 -12.16 32.45
N LEU A 42 -15.65 -12.56 31.31
CA LEU A 42 -17.01 -12.16 30.93
C LEU A 42 -18.05 -12.67 31.94
N ALA A 43 -17.93 -13.93 32.37
CA ALA A 43 -18.81 -14.49 33.40
C ALA A 43 -18.69 -13.73 34.74
N ALA A 44 -17.46 -13.40 35.14
CA ALA A 44 -17.21 -12.61 36.35
C ALA A 44 -17.80 -11.19 36.23
N LEU A 45 -17.69 -10.54 35.07
CA LEU A 45 -18.28 -9.22 34.83
C LEU A 45 -19.81 -9.23 34.92
N VAL A 46 -20.46 -10.27 34.40
CA VAL A 46 -21.92 -10.45 34.53
C VAL A 46 -22.30 -10.63 36.01
N MET A 47 -21.62 -11.54 36.72
CA MET A 47 -21.84 -11.77 38.14
C MET A 47 -21.59 -10.51 38.98
N LEU A 48 -20.57 -9.71 38.65
CA LEU A 48 -20.28 -8.45 39.32
C LEU A 48 -21.43 -7.45 39.16
N ASN A 49 -22.01 -7.31 37.97
CA ASN A 49 -23.16 -6.44 37.73
C ASN A 49 -24.39 -6.90 38.53
N ILE A 50 -24.66 -8.21 38.57
CA ILE A 50 -25.76 -8.77 39.35
C ILE A 50 -25.54 -8.53 40.84
N ALA A 51 -24.34 -8.83 41.36
CA ALA A 51 -24.00 -8.63 42.76
C ALA A 51 -24.10 -7.16 43.17
N LEU A 52 -23.62 -6.25 42.31
CA LEU A 52 -23.72 -4.81 42.52
C LEU A 52 -25.18 -4.37 42.52
N TYR A 53 -25.99 -4.83 41.56
CA TYR A 53 -27.43 -4.55 41.54
C TYR A 53 -28.13 -4.98 42.84
N LEU A 54 -27.93 -6.23 43.27
CA LEU A 54 -28.53 -6.77 44.50
C LEU A 54 -28.08 -5.98 45.73
N TYR A 55 -26.81 -5.58 45.79
CA TYR A 55 -26.30 -4.74 46.86
C TYR A 55 -26.99 -3.36 46.88
N LEU A 56 -27.14 -2.70 45.73
CA LEU A 56 -27.84 -1.42 45.65
C LEU A 56 -29.32 -1.53 46.00
N GLU A 57 -29.99 -2.60 45.54
CA GLU A 57 -31.40 -2.88 45.84
C GLU A 57 -31.65 -3.14 47.33
N SER A 58 -30.65 -3.63 48.08
CA SER A 58 -30.78 -3.81 49.53
C SER A 58 -31.00 -2.49 50.31
N THR A 59 -30.65 -1.35 49.72
CA THR A 59 -30.72 -0.03 50.36
C THR A 59 -31.54 1.00 49.58
N ASN A 60 -31.86 0.74 48.30
CA ASN A 60 -32.54 1.68 47.41
C ASN A 60 -33.73 1.03 46.69
N THR A 61 -34.57 1.86 46.08
CA THR A 61 -35.62 1.35 45.18
C THR A 61 -35.02 0.76 43.90
N PRO A 62 -35.68 -0.23 43.26
CA PRO A 62 -35.17 -0.85 42.03
C PRO A 62 -34.83 0.17 40.94
N LEU A 63 -35.65 1.22 40.78
CA LEU A 63 -35.41 2.27 39.78
C LEU A 63 -34.10 3.02 40.03
N ILE A 64 -33.82 3.37 41.29
CA ILE A 64 -32.59 4.08 41.68
C ILE A 64 -31.38 3.15 41.50
N SER A 65 -31.48 1.89 41.90
CA SER A 65 -30.42 0.90 41.76
C SER A 65 -30.00 0.69 40.30
N VAL A 66 -30.97 0.49 39.39
CA VAL A 66 -30.69 0.37 37.95
C VAL A 66 -30.07 1.65 37.40
N SER A 67 -30.56 2.82 37.82
CA SER A 67 -30.05 4.11 37.35
C SER A 67 -28.58 4.32 37.75
N ILE A 68 -28.21 4.01 38.99
CA ILE A 68 -26.83 4.11 39.47
C ILE A 68 -25.94 3.09 38.74
N LEU A 69 -26.39 1.83 38.61
CA LEU A 69 -25.64 0.79 37.90
C LEU A 69 -25.40 1.17 36.43
N ALA A 70 -26.42 1.69 35.75
CA ALA A 70 -26.30 2.19 34.38
C ALA A 70 -25.30 3.35 34.30
N GLY A 71 -25.33 4.29 35.25
CA GLY A 71 -24.35 5.37 35.35
C GLY A 71 -22.91 4.86 35.49
N ILE A 72 -22.68 3.87 36.37
CA ILE A 72 -21.35 3.24 36.54
C ILE A 72 -20.89 2.58 35.24
N ASN A 73 -21.78 1.86 34.55
CA ASN A 73 -21.44 1.21 33.28
C ASN A 73 -21.12 2.21 32.17
N VAL A 74 -21.83 3.33 32.08
CA VAL A 74 -21.51 4.42 31.13
C VAL A 74 -20.14 5.02 31.45
N VAL A 75 -19.85 5.35 32.71
CA VAL A 75 -18.54 5.88 33.11
C VAL A 75 -17.42 4.89 32.77
N THR A 76 -17.64 3.60 33.06
CA THR A 76 -16.68 2.53 32.74
C THR A 76 -16.44 2.43 31.23
N ALA A 77 -17.50 2.48 30.42
CA ALA A 77 -17.40 2.46 28.97
C ALA A 77 -16.62 3.66 28.43
N VAL A 78 -16.87 4.87 28.94
CA VAL A 78 -16.13 6.08 28.57
C VAL A 78 -14.64 5.93 28.91
N LEU A 79 -14.31 5.40 30.09
CA LEU A 79 -12.91 5.16 30.48
C LEU A 79 -12.22 4.18 29.52
N PHE A 80 -12.85 3.05 29.18
CA PHE A 80 -12.28 2.11 28.22
C PHE A 80 -12.15 2.72 26.82
N PHE A 81 -13.11 3.53 26.38
CA PHE A 81 -13.03 4.23 25.10
C PHE A 81 -11.84 5.21 25.06
N LEU A 82 -11.64 5.97 26.14
CA LEU A 82 -10.49 6.88 26.26
C LEU A 82 -9.16 6.12 26.25
N ILE A 83 -9.07 4.99 26.96
CA ILE A 83 -7.86 4.15 26.96
C ILE A 83 -7.61 3.58 25.56
N ALA A 84 -8.64 3.04 24.90
CA ALA A 84 -8.55 2.49 23.56
C ALA A 84 -8.11 3.54 22.53
N SER A 85 -8.63 4.77 22.65
CA SER A 85 -8.26 5.88 21.76
C SER A 85 -6.79 6.31 21.88
N ARG A 86 -6.10 5.91 22.95
CA ARG A 86 -4.70 6.24 23.22
C ARG A 86 -3.74 5.10 22.88
N GLN A 87 -4.22 3.98 22.33
CA GLN A 87 -3.33 2.91 21.91
C GLN A 87 -2.61 3.29 20.62
N GLU A 88 -1.28 3.39 20.69
CA GLU A 88 -0.42 3.64 19.53
C GLU A 88 -0.32 2.39 18.65
N MET A 89 -0.03 2.60 17.36
CA MET A 89 0.18 1.50 16.42
C MET A 89 1.44 0.73 16.83
N GLY A 90 1.38 -0.61 16.80
CA GLY A 90 2.48 -1.45 17.26
C GLY A 90 3.76 -1.32 16.40
N PRO A 91 4.89 -1.91 16.82
CA PRO A 91 6.18 -1.83 16.11
C PRO A 91 6.13 -2.38 14.67
N GLU A 92 5.14 -3.21 14.36
CA GLU A 92 4.85 -3.67 12.99
C GLU A 92 4.37 -2.52 12.09
N ALA A 93 3.65 -1.54 12.63
CA ALA A 93 3.18 -0.38 11.88
C ALA A 93 4.31 0.59 11.54
N GLU A 94 5.27 0.77 12.44
CA GLU A 94 6.47 1.61 12.21
C GLU A 94 7.33 1.02 11.08
N SER A 95 7.59 -0.28 11.10
CA SER A 95 8.32 -0.95 10.01
C SER A 95 7.55 -0.95 8.68
N MET A 96 6.22 -1.07 8.70
CA MET A 96 5.41 -0.87 7.50
C MET A 96 5.43 0.59 7.01
N GLN A 97 5.53 1.57 7.91
CA GLN A 97 5.71 2.98 7.58
C GLN A 97 7.05 3.21 6.89
N GLU A 98 8.14 2.67 7.43
CA GLU A 98 9.47 2.73 6.82
C GLU A 98 9.49 2.08 5.43
N ILE A 99 8.87 0.91 5.26
CA ILE A 99 8.78 0.24 3.95
C ILE A 99 7.99 1.08 2.95
N ARG A 100 6.87 1.66 3.38
CA ARG A 100 6.04 2.53 2.54
C ARG A 100 6.80 3.80 2.14
N ASP A 101 7.48 4.42 3.09
CA ASP A 101 8.20 5.66 2.88
C ASP A 101 9.45 5.42 2.01
N PHE A 102 10.12 4.27 2.17
CA PHE A 102 11.17 3.79 1.27
C PHE A 102 10.66 3.50 -0.15
N ALA A 103 9.49 2.86 -0.29
CA ALA A 103 8.87 2.63 -1.59
C ALA A 103 8.47 3.96 -2.28
N TRP A 104 7.97 4.93 -1.51
CA TRP A 104 7.69 6.27 -2.04
C TRP A 104 8.95 7.01 -2.50
N SER A 105 10.04 6.91 -1.75
CA SER A 105 11.34 7.49 -2.13
C SER A 105 11.83 6.96 -3.48
N GLN A 106 11.76 5.65 -3.70
CA GLN A 106 12.18 5.07 -4.98
C GLN A 106 11.28 5.49 -6.14
N VAL A 107 9.96 5.57 -5.92
CA VAL A 107 9.03 6.06 -6.95
C VAL A 107 9.28 7.53 -7.29
N SER A 108 9.62 8.38 -6.31
CA SER A 108 9.96 9.78 -6.60
C SER A 108 11.25 9.93 -7.40
N ASP A 109 12.27 9.13 -7.09
CA ASP A 109 13.56 9.16 -7.79
C ASP A 109 13.38 8.72 -9.25
N ASP A 110 12.59 7.67 -9.49
CA ASP A 110 12.26 7.19 -10.84
C ASP A 110 11.45 8.23 -11.66
N ILE A 111 10.59 9.02 -11.02
CA ILE A 111 9.79 10.07 -11.70
C ILE A 111 10.67 11.23 -12.19
N ASP A 112 11.70 11.60 -11.43
CA ASP A 112 12.60 12.68 -11.81
C ASP A 112 13.56 12.25 -12.94
N GLU A 113 13.99 10.98 -12.97
CA GLU A 113 14.72 10.39 -14.10
C GLU A 113 13.84 10.34 -15.37
N VAL A 114 12.57 9.95 -15.24
CA VAL A 114 11.62 9.96 -16.37
C VAL A 114 11.36 11.37 -16.90
N LYS A 115 11.26 12.39 -16.04
CA LYS A 115 11.14 13.80 -16.49
C LYS A 115 12.35 14.24 -17.30
N GLN A 116 13.55 13.87 -16.87
CA GLN A 116 14.78 14.22 -17.59
C GLN A 116 14.81 13.57 -18.97
N ASN A 117 14.44 12.29 -19.05
CA ASN A 117 14.30 11.55 -20.31
C ASN A 117 13.21 12.14 -21.24
N VAL A 118 12.10 12.62 -20.69
CA VAL A 118 11.02 13.28 -21.46
C VAL A 118 11.46 14.65 -21.99
N VAL A 119 12.22 15.41 -21.22
CA VAL A 119 12.80 16.70 -21.65
C VAL A 119 13.82 16.49 -22.77
N GLU A 120 14.69 15.49 -22.65
CA GLU A 120 15.66 15.15 -23.69
C GLU A 120 14.99 14.63 -24.98
N PHE A 121 13.92 13.83 -24.84
CA PHE A 121 13.12 13.37 -25.97
C PHE A 121 12.44 14.53 -26.69
N LYS A 122 11.83 15.46 -25.96
CA LYS A 122 11.21 16.68 -26.52
C LYS A 122 12.24 17.54 -27.27
N ASN A 123 13.43 17.73 -26.70
CA ASN A 123 14.51 18.50 -27.32
C ASN A 123 15.07 17.81 -28.57
N SER A 124 15.03 16.49 -28.62
CA SER A 124 15.44 15.71 -29.79
C SER A 124 14.39 15.75 -30.91
N MET A 125 13.10 15.66 -30.57
CA MET A 125 11.99 15.85 -31.50
C MET A 125 11.96 17.26 -32.11
N GLN A 126 12.22 18.30 -31.31
CA GLN A 126 12.24 19.69 -31.78
C GLN A 126 13.41 19.97 -32.75
N ARG A 127 14.56 19.29 -32.56
CA ARG A 127 15.70 19.33 -33.49
C ARG A 127 15.39 18.61 -34.81
N VAL A 128 14.74 17.44 -34.74
CA VAL A 128 14.33 16.69 -35.94
C VAL A 128 13.30 17.48 -36.75
N SER A 129 12.27 18.03 -36.11
CA SER A 129 11.25 18.84 -36.81
C SER A 129 11.85 20.09 -37.46
N SER A 130 12.78 20.76 -36.78
CA SER A 130 13.48 21.93 -37.32
C SER A 130 14.41 21.56 -38.48
N GLY A 131 15.09 20.41 -38.39
CA GLY A 131 15.94 19.87 -39.46
C GLY A 131 15.14 19.52 -40.72
N VAL A 132 14.01 18.83 -40.56
CA VAL A 132 13.10 18.50 -41.67
C VAL A 132 12.55 19.76 -42.32
N ASN A 133 12.13 20.77 -41.55
CA ASN A 133 11.69 22.05 -42.11
C ASN A 133 12.80 22.77 -42.90
N SER A 134 14.06 22.68 -42.45
CA SER A 134 15.18 23.32 -43.13
C SER A 134 15.58 22.63 -44.45
N VAL A 135 15.43 21.30 -44.51
CA VAL A 135 15.69 20.50 -45.72
C VAL A 135 14.54 20.69 -46.73
N PHE A 136 13.29 20.65 -46.24
CA PHE A 136 12.12 20.86 -47.09
C PHE A 136 12.09 22.25 -47.74
N ASN A 137 12.59 23.27 -47.04
CA ASN A 137 12.68 24.63 -47.59
C ASN A 137 13.87 24.85 -48.54
N ARG A 138 14.86 23.94 -48.54
CA ARG A 138 16.05 24.01 -49.42
C ARG A 138 15.85 23.18 -50.71
N ASP A 139 15.12 22.07 -50.63
CA ASP A 139 14.87 21.18 -51.78
C ASP A 139 13.77 21.67 -52.74
N PHE A 140 12.94 22.64 -52.34
CA PHE A 140 11.96 23.26 -53.24
C PHE A 140 12.62 24.06 -54.40
N PHE A 141 13.88 24.47 -54.24
CA PHE A 141 14.63 25.13 -55.30
C PHE A 141 15.24 24.14 -56.32
N GLY A 142 15.54 22.90 -55.91
CA GLY A 142 16.07 21.85 -56.77
C GLY A 142 15.00 21.15 -57.62
N LEU A 143 13.78 20.99 -57.08
CA LEU A 143 12.64 20.41 -57.80
C LEU A 143 12.16 21.24 -58.99
N LYS A 144 12.40 22.56 -58.98
CA LYS A 144 12.13 23.43 -60.15
C LYS A 144 13.02 23.11 -61.35
N GLY A 145 14.23 22.60 -61.13
CA GLY A 145 15.16 22.19 -62.20
C GLY A 145 14.78 20.88 -62.88
N LEU A 146 13.93 20.06 -62.24
CA LEU A 146 13.50 18.76 -62.77
C LEU A 146 12.20 18.82 -63.58
N MET A 147 11.44 19.92 -63.50
CA MET A 147 10.24 20.13 -64.32
C MET A 147 10.46 19.91 -65.83
N PRO A 148 11.49 20.46 -66.50
CA PRO A 148 11.67 20.24 -67.93
C PRO A 148 11.99 18.78 -68.30
N ILE A 149 12.61 18.03 -67.39
CA ILE A 149 12.91 16.60 -67.59
C ILE A 149 11.62 15.77 -67.47
N ILE A 150 10.79 16.09 -66.48
CA ILE A 150 9.48 15.45 -66.29
C ILE A 150 8.57 15.75 -67.49
N THR A 151 8.56 16.97 -68.02
CA THR A 151 7.76 17.33 -69.20
C THR A 151 8.31 16.71 -70.48
N ALA A 152 9.63 16.64 -70.67
CA ALA A 152 10.23 15.99 -71.84
C ALA A 152 9.94 14.48 -71.86
N LEU A 153 10.00 13.81 -70.70
CA LEU A 153 9.62 12.39 -70.58
C LEU A 153 8.12 12.17 -70.82
N LEU A 154 7.26 13.09 -70.37
CA LEU A 154 5.82 13.03 -70.62
C LEU A 154 5.45 13.29 -72.08
N GLU A 155 6.12 14.21 -72.78
CA GLU A 155 5.86 14.48 -74.20
C GLU A 155 6.37 13.36 -75.11
N THR A 156 7.47 12.70 -74.76
CA THR A 156 8.02 11.60 -75.57
C THR A 156 7.13 10.35 -75.51
N GLN A 157 6.40 10.14 -74.42
CA GLN A 157 5.39 9.07 -74.28
C GLN A 157 4.07 9.37 -75.03
N LYS A 158 3.77 10.64 -75.33
CA LYS A 158 2.50 11.04 -75.96
C LYS A 158 2.56 11.08 -77.49
N LYS A 159 3.72 10.84 -78.09
CA LYS A 159 3.95 10.94 -79.55
C LYS A 159 4.34 9.61 -80.22
N LYS A 160 4.12 8.48 -79.54
CA LYS A 160 4.09 7.12 -80.11
C LYS A 160 2.71 6.53 -79.85
#